data_AF-A0A382LBA2-F1
#
_entry.id   AF-A0A382LBA2-F1
#
_cell.length_a   1.000
_cell.length_b   1.000
_cell.length_c   1.000
_cell.angle_alpha   90.00
_cell.angle_beta   90.00
_cell.angle_gamma   90.00
#
_symmetry.space_group_name_H-M   'P 1'
#
loop_
_entity.id
_entity.type
_entity.pdbx_description
1 polymer ?
#
loop_
_entity_poly.entity_id
_entity_poly.type
_entity_poly.pdbx_seq_one_letter_code
_entity_poly.pdbx_strand_id
1 'polypeptide(L)'
;MATNFADLKKNKASKFDSLVEKSEKMNEKVSYVDERIWKCERDKTGNGYAVIRFLPECKGEASEYVTMFTHGFKGPGGWYIENCLTTPVVGAPKGFTDPVSKSNTLLWNSGIESDKSIARDRKRKQNFYSNIL
;
A
#
# COMPACT_ATOMS: atom_id res chain seq x y z
N MET A 1 1.80 49.59 19.11
CA MET A 1 2.67 49.28 20.26
C MET A 1 4.03 48.87 19.70
N ALA A 2 5.09 49.55 20.13
CA ALA A 2 6.37 49.67 19.43
C ALA A 2 6.94 48.34 18.87
N THR A 3 7.09 48.29 17.54
CA THR A 3 7.79 47.25 16.79
C THR A 3 9.30 47.51 16.88
N ASN A 4 9.93 47.16 17.99
CA ASN A 4 11.38 47.24 18.12
C ASN A 4 12.03 46.15 17.24
N PHE A 5 13.09 46.50 16.50
CA PHE A 5 13.79 45.59 15.60
C PHE A 5 14.33 44.34 16.32
N ALA A 6 14.73 44.50 17.59
CA ALA A 6 15.13 43.40 18.44
C ALA A 6 14.02 42.36 18.65
N ASP A 7 12.77 42.79 18.80
CA ASP A 7 11.63 41.90 19.03
C ASP A 7 11.22 41.19 17.73
N LEU A 8 11.37 41.85 16.57
CA LEU A 8 11.21 41.21 15.27
C LEU A 8 12.28 40.14 15.02
N LYS A 9 13.52 40.36 15.46
CA LYS A 9 14.61 39.38 15.32
C LYS A 9 14.39 38.16 16.20
N LYS A 10 13.92 38.34 17.44
CA LYS A 10 13.54 37.24 18.34
C LYS A 10 12.38 36.41 17.78
N ASN A 11 11.35 37.07 17.24
CA ASN A 11 10.22 36.40 16.60
C ASN A 11 10.57 35.68 15.29
N LYS A 12 11.62 36.13 14.57
CA LYS A 12 12.14 35.41 13.39
C LYS A 12 12.95 34.18 13.78
N ALA A 13 13.77 34.27 14.84
CA ALA A 13 14.55 33.13 15.33
C ALA A 13 13.62 31.98 15.78
N SER A 14 12.60 32.27 16.60
CA SER A 14 11.65 31.25 17.05
C SER A 14 10.82 30.64 15.90
N LYS A 15 10.46 31.44 14.89
CA LYS A 15 9.82 30.94 13.67
C LYS A 15 10.76 30.11 12.80
N PHE A 16 12.05 30.43 12.78
CA PHE A 16 13.04 29.65 12.05
C PHE A 16 13.30 28.30 12.72
N ASP A 17 13.45 28.27 14.05
CA ASP A 17 13.63 27.03 14.80
C ASP A 17 12.43 26.09 14.61
N SER A 18 11.20 26.62 14.68
CA SER A 18 10.00 25.83 14.40
C SER A 18 9.85 25.38 12.94
N LEU A 19 10.45 26.08 11.98
CA LEU A 19 10.52 25.65 10.57
C LEU A 19 11.56 24.55 10.38
N VAL A 20 12.72 24.66 11.05
CA VAL A 20 13.77 23.63 11.05
C VAL A 20 13.24 22.34 11.68
N GLU A 21 12.60 22.42 12.85
CA GLU A 21 12.00 21.27 13.52
C GLU A 21 10.92 20.58 12.67
N LYS A 22 10.09 21.36 11.96
CA LYS A 22 9.11 20.81 10.99
C LYS A 22 9.80 20.17 9.79
N SER A 23 10.92 20.72 9.32
CA SER A 23 11.69 20.15 8.21
C SER A 23 12.34 18.82 8.58
N GLU A 24 12.82 18.68 9.82
CA GLU A 24 13.38 17.44 10.35
C GLU A 24 12.29 16.38 10.54
N LYS A 25 11.12 16.76 11.08
CA LYS A 25 9.95 15.87 11.22
C LYS A 25 9.37 15.41 9.89
N MET A 26 9.45 16.21 8.82
CA MET A 26 9.09 15.75 7.47
C MET A 26 10.02 14.69 6.91
N ASN A 27 11.23 14.57 7.46
CA ASN A 27 12.25 13.62 7.01
C ASN A 27 12.25 12.32 7.83
N GLU A 28 11.46 12.25 8.90
CA GLU A 28 11.21 11.00 9.62
C GLU A 28 10.42 10.05 8.72
N LYS A 29 11.12 9.10 8.11
CA LYS A 29 10.50 7.97 7.42
C LYS A 29 9.79 7.10 8.46
N VAL A 30 8.50 7.34 8.64
CA VAL A 30 7.65 6.43 9.41
C VAL A 30 7.72 5.06 8.75
N SER A 31 8.31 4.10 9.45
CA SER A 31 8.37 2.70 9.03
C SER A 31 7.00 2.05 9.25
N TYR A 32 6.26 1.82 8.18
CA TYR A 32 5.01 1.04 8.19
C TYR A 32 5.29 -0.46 7.95
N VAL A 33 6.38 -0.99 8.53
CA VAL A 33 6.77 -2.39 8.35
C VAL A 33 5.89 -3.27 9.23
N ASP A 34 5.18 -4.20 8.61
CA ASP A 34 4.47 -5.27 9.32
C ASP A 34 5.46 -6.40 9.65
N GLU A 35 5.84 -6.51 10.93
CA GLU A 35 6.82 -7.49 11.42
C GLU A 35 6.37 -8.95 11.23
N ARG A 36 5.07 -9.18 10.98
CA ARG A 36 4.53 -10.53 10.71
C ARG A 36 4.86 -11.01 9.31
N ILE A 37 5.19 -10.10 8.39
CA ILE A 37 5.44 -10.42 6.98
C ILE A 37 6.95 -10.40 6.74
N TRP A 38 7.53 -11.60 6.66
CA TRP A 38 8.92 -11.74 6.28
C TRP A 38 9.16 -11.33 4.82
N LYS A 39 10.29 -10.66 4.56
CA LYS A 39 10.76 -10.30 3.23
C LYS A 39 12.25 -10.60 3.13
N CYS A 40 12.67 -11.15 2.00
CA CYS A 40 14.09 -11.37 1.74
C CYS A 40 14.83 -10.02 1.73
N GLU A 41 15.85 -9.88 2.56
CA GLU A 41 16.73 -8.72 2.55
C GLU A 41 17.55 -8.69 1.25
N ARG A 42 17.90 -7.48 0.83
CA ARG A 42 18.61 -7.23 -0.42
C ARG A 42 19.88 -6.45 -0.12
N ASP A 43 20.97 -6.81 -0.80
CA ASP A 43 22.19 -6.04 -0.79
C ASP A 43 22.04 -4.70 -1.53
N LYS A 44 23.10 -3.87 -1.52
CA LYS A 44 23.10 -2.56 -2.18
C LYS A 44 22.90 -2.63 -3.69
N THR A 45 23.21 -3.76 -4.31
CA THR A 45 23.01 -4.02 -5.74
C THR A 45 21.61 -4.54 -6.05
N GLY A 46 20.79 -4.79 -5.02
CA GLY A 46 19.43 -5.27 -5.13
C GLY A 46 19.32 -6.80 -5.23
N ASN A 47 20.39 -7.55 -4.99
CA ASN A 47 20.36 -9.01 -4.96
C ASN A 47 20.06 -9.53 -3.54
N GLY A 48 19.38 -10.67 -3.43
CA GLY A 48 19.05 -11.29 -2.16
C GLY A 48 18.92 -12.80 -2.31
N TYR A 49 19.23 -13.53 -1.24
CA TYR A 49 19.13 -14.98 -1.19
C TYR A 49 18.66 -15.43 0.19
N ALA A 50 17.75 -16.41 0.22
CA ALA A 50 17.28 -17.06 1.43
C ALA A 50 16.88 -18.49 1.12
N VAL A 51 17.01 -19.36 2.11
CA VAL A 51 16.43 -20.71 2.09
C VAL A 51 15.23 -20.68 3.03
N ILE A 52 14.05 -20.99 2.49
CA ILE A 52 12.79 -20.99 3.26
C ILE A 52 12.13 -22.35 3.12
N ARG A 53 11.35 -22.74 4.13
CA ARG A 53 10.47 -23.90 4.07
C ARG A 53 9.02 -23.46 4.25
N PHE A 54 8.18 -23.73 3.25
CA PHE A 54 6.74 -23.59 3.41
C PHE A 54 6.22 -24.58 4.45
N LEU A 55 5.42 -24.09 5.38
CA LEU A 55 4.77 -24.89 6.39
C LEU A 55 3.44 -25.45 5.86
N PRO A 56 2.99 -26.62 6.36
CA PRO A 56 1.67 -27.15 6.05
C PRO A 56 0.56 -26.27 6.65
N GLU A 57 -0.68 -26.61 6.33
CA GLU A 57 -1.87 -25.93 6.82
C GLU A 57 -1.91 -25.85 8.35
N CYS A 58 -2.34 -24.70 8.87
CA CYS A 58 -2.56 -24.53 10.30
C CYS A 58 -3.86 -25.20 10.73
N LYS A 59 -3.96 -25.55 12.02
CA LYS A 59 -5.14 -26.21 12.58
C LYS A 59 -6.41 -25.38 12.32
N GLY A 60 -7.35 -25.94 11.56
CA GLY A 60 -8.62 -25.31 11.24
C GLY A 60 -8.66 -24.57 9.89
N GLU A 61 -7.54 -24.51 9.17
CA GLU A 61 -7.49 -24.05 7.78
C GLU A 61 -7.51 -25.23 6.81
N ALA A 62 -8.05 -25.03 5.61
CA ALA A 62 -8.21 -26.07 4.60
C ALA A 62 -7.09 -26.07 3.54
N SER A 63 -6.14 -25.14 3.64
CA SER A 63 -5.11 -24.87 2.62
C SER A 63 -3.84 -24.35 3.30
N GLU A 64 -2.68 -24.68 2.73
CA GLU A 64 -1.35 -24.26 3.22
C GLU A 64 -1.00 -22.80 2.88
N TYR A 65 -1.83 -22.19 2.04
CA TYR A 65 -1.73 -20.79 1.65
C TYR A 65 -3.11 -20.16 1.48
N VAL A 66 -3.13 -18.83 1.56
CA VAL A 66 -4.30 -18.00 1.25
C VAL A 66 -4.03 -17.12 0.04
N THR A 67 -5.08 -16.91 -0.76
CA THR A 67 -5.04 -15.97 -1.89
C THR A 67 -5.71 -14.67 -1.49
N MET A 68 -5.06 -13.54 -1.77
CA MET A 68 -5.59 -12.20 -1.52
C MET A 68 -5.54 -11.37 -2.81
N PHE A 69 -6.69 -10.84 -3.22
CA PHE A 69 -6.73 -9.89 -4.32
C PHE A 69 -6.67 -8.46 -3.77
N THR A 70 -5.84 -7.61 -4.37
CA THR A 70 -5.71 -6.21 -3.98
C THR A 70 -5.79 -5.26 -5.17
N HIS A 71 -6.27 -4.05 -4.94
CA HIS A 71 -6.16 -2.93 -5.87
C HIS A 71 -5.04 -2.01 -5.40
N GLY A 72 -4.30 -1.44 -6.34
CA GLY A 72 -3.18 -0.55 -6.04
C GLY A 72 -2.89 0.34 -7.24
N PHE A 73 -3.59 1.47 -7.34
CA PHE A 73 -3.48 2.41 -8.44
C PHE A 73 -3.58 3.87 -7.97
N LYS A 74 -3.05 4.80 -8.75
CA LYS A 74 -3.13 6.23 -8.47
C LYS A 74 -4.26 6.85 -9.29
N GLY A 75 -5.28 7.38 -8.61
CA GLY A 75 -6.39 8.12 -9.20
C GLY A 75 -6.26 9.64 -8.98
N PRO A 76 -7.28 10.41 -9.40
CA PRO A 76 -7.30 11.86 -9.22
C PRO A 76 -7.19 12.31 -7.75
N GLY A 77 -7.74 11.51 -6.83
CA GLY A 77 -7.69 11.76 -5.38
C GLY A 77 -6.44 11.20 -4.67
N GLY A 78 -5.46 10.66 -5.41
CA GLY A 78 -4.28 10.02 -4.83
C GLY A 78 -4.31 8.50 -4.97
N TRP A 79 -3.62 7.80 -4.07
CA TRP A 79 -3.49 6.35 -4.12
C TRP A 79 -4.74 5.65 -3.58
N TYR A 80 -5.22 4.65 -4.32
CA TYR A 80 -6.20 3.67 -3.86
C TYR A 80 -5.47 2.33 -3.68
N ILE A 81 -5.29 1.91 -2.43
CA ILE A 81 -4.61 0.68 -2.04
C ILE A 81 -5.52 -0.07 -1.08
N GLU A 82 -6.27 -1.04 -1.59
CA GLU A 82 -7.33 -1.72 -0.83
C GLU A 82 -7.44 -3.20 -1.20
N ASN A 83 -7.99 -3.99 -0.29
CA ASN A 83 -8.34 -5.38 -0.56
C ASN A 83 -9.57 -5.45 -1.48
N CYS A 84 -9.51 -6.33 -2.47
CA CYS A 84 -10.60 -6.55 -3.41
C CYS A 84 -11.62 -7.50 -2.79
N LEU A 85 -12.90 -7.12 -2.84
CA LEU A 85 -13.98 -7.91 -2.27
C LEU A 85 -14.23 -9.23 -3.02
N THR A 86 -13.70 -9.38 -4.23
CA THR A 86 -13.72 -10.66 -4.96
C THR A 86 -12.76 -11.70 -4.39
N THR A 87 -11.99 -11.36 -3.34
CA THR A 87 -11.13 -12.32 -2.64
C THR A 87 -11.98 -13.47 -2.08
N PRO A 88 -11.65 -14.74 -2.39
CA PRO A 88 -12.33 -15.89 -1.83
C PRO A 88 -12.18 -15.92 -0.31
N VAL A 89 -13.28 -16.14 0.41
CA VAL A 89 -13.28 -16.32 1.86
C VAL A 89 -14.04 -17.57 2.24
N VAL A 90 -13.82 -18.08 3.45
CA VAL A 90 -14.57 -19.21 4.00
C VAL A 90 -16.06 -18.85 4.00
N GLY A 91 -16.88 -19.69 3.37
CA GLY A 91 -18.32 -19.45 3.19
C GLY A 91 -18.70 -18.61 1.97
N ALA A 92 -17.75 -17.97 1.28
CA ALA A 92 -17.99 -17.26 0.02
C ALA A 92 -16.83 -17.47 -0.98
N PRO A 93 -16.73 -18.65 -1.62
CA PRO A 93 -15.59 -19.02 -2.47
C PRO A 93 -15.46 -18.18 -3.76
N LYS A 94 -16.55 -17.52 -4.19
CA LYS A 94 -16.53 -16.59 -5.33
C LYS A 94 -16.20 -15.15 -4.93
N GLY A 95 -16.01 -14.89 -3.64
CA GLY A 95 -15.97 -13.55 -3.07
C GLY A 95 -17.29 -12.81 -3.22
N PHE A 96 -17.24 -11.52 -2.91
CA PHE A 96 -18.36 -10.59 -3.05
C PHE A 96 -18.17 -9.69 -4.27
N THR A 97 -19.20 -8.90 -4.52
CA THR A 97 -19.14 -7.87 -5.53
C THR A 97 -18.20 -6.75 -5.11
N ASP A 98 -17.19 -6.49 -5.94
CA ASP A 98 -16.24 -5.42 -5.75
C ASP A 98 -16.56 -4.21 -6.67
N PRO A 99 -16.60 -2.97 -6.13
CA PRO A 99 -16.99 -1.78 -6.90
C PRO A 99 -15.97 -1.44 -7.99
N VAL A 100 -14.67 -1.62 -7.74
CA VAL A 100 -13.62 -1.36 -8.74
C VAL A 100 -13.73 -2.37 -9.87
N SER A 101 -13.96 -3.64 -9.56
CA SER A 101 -14.15 -4.70 -10.54
C SER A 101 -15.38 -4.46 -11.41
N LYS A 102 -16.49 -4.02 -10.82
CA LYS A 102 -17.70 -3.59 -11.57
C LYS A 102 -17.41 -2.43 -12.52
N SER A 103 -16.77 -1.38 -12.01
CA SER A 103 -16.40 -0.21 -12.83
C SER A 103 -15.45 -0.59 -13.96
N ASN A 104 -14.44 -1.41 -13.70
CA ASN A 104 -13.50 -1.88 -14.71
C ASN A 104 -14.17 -2.73 -15.79
N THR A 105 -15.19 -3.53 -15.43
CA THR A 105 -15.95 -4.31 -16.42
C THR A 105 -16.70 -3.40 -17.38
N LEU A 106 -17.30 -2.31 -16.89
CA LEU A 106 -17.98 -1.32 -17.73
C LEU A 106 -16.98 -0.62 -18.67
N LEU A 107 -15.84 -0.18 -18.14
CA LEU A 107 -14.77 0.46 -18.92
C LEU A 107 -14.18 -0.48 -19.98
N TRP A 108 -14.01 -1.76 -19.66
CA TRP A 108 -13.49 -2.73 -20.59
C TRP A 108 -14.46 -2.99 -21.76
N ASN A 109 -15.75 -3.07 -21.44
CA ASN A 109 -16.83 -3.35 -22.39
C ASN A 109 -17.29 -2.12 -23.17
N SER A 110 -16.81 -0.91 -22.85
CA SER A 110 -17.13 0.30 -23.63
C SER A 110 -16.56 0.24 -25.06
N GLY A 111 -15.54 -0.62 -25.28
CA GLY A 111 -14.87 -0.77 -26.57
C GLY A 111 -13.81 0.30 -26.85
N ILE A 112 -13.76 1.37 -26.05
CA ILE A 112 -12.83 2.49 -26.21
C ILE A 112 -11.48 2.13 -25.59
N GLU A 113 -10.38 2.34 -26.33
CA GLU A 113 -9.05 1.94 -25.85
C GLU A 113 -8.57 2.75 -24.64
N SER A 114 -8.97 4.03 -24.53
CA SER A 114 -8.69 4.86 -23.36
C SER A 114 -9.38 4.35 -22.09
N ASP A 115 -10.57 3.75 -22.21
CA ASP A 115 -11.25 3.18 -21.05
C ASP A 115 -10.61 1.85 -20.64
N LYS A 116 -10.20 1.05 -21.64
CA LYS A 116 -9.46 -0.19 -21.41
C LYS A 116 -8.11 0.06 -20.74
N SER A 117 -7.40 1.14 -21.08
CA SER A 117 -6.15 1.48 -20.38
C SER A 117 -6.41 1.77 -18.90
N ILE A 118 -7.46 2.53 -18.59
CA ILE A 118 -7.89 2.79 -17.20
C ILE A 118 -8.22 1.48 -16.47
N ALA A 119 -8.96 0.56 -17.10
CA ALA A 119 -9.30 -0.73 -16.51
C ALA A 119 -8.05 -1.60 -16.26
N ARG A 120 -7.05 -1.55 -17.15
CA ARG A 120 -5.76 -2.25 -16.98
C ARG A 120 -4.95 -1.68 -15.82
N ASP A 121 -4.91 -0.36 -15.67
CA ASP A 121 -4.19 0.30 -14.58
C ASP A 121 -4.81 -0.01 -13.20
N ARG A 122 -6.14 -0.18 -13.17
CA ARG A 122 -6.91 -0.51 -11.96
C ARG A 122 -7.07 -2.01 -11.71
N LYS A 123 -6.46 -2.87 -12.53
CA LYS A 123 -6.63 -4.32 -12.43
C LYS A 123 -6.23 -4.82 -11.04
N ARG A 124 -6.98 -5.80 -10.53
CA ARG A 124 -6.62 -6.45 -9.27
C ARG A 124 -5.30 -7.20 -9.42
N LYS A 125 -4.50 -7.22 -8.36
CA LYS A 125 -3.28 -8.01 -8.22
C LYS A 125 -3.59 -9.22 -7.36
N GLN A 126 -3.12 -10.39 -7.78
CA GLN A 126 -3.23 -11.62 -7.01
C GLN A 126 -1.97 -11.82 -6.19
N ASN A 127 -2.14 -11.97 -4.88
CA ASN A 127 -1.07 -12.21 -3.94
C ASN A 127 -1.34 -13.53 -3.20
N PHE A 128 -0.27 -14.22 -2.82
CA PHE A 128 -0.34 -15.43 -2.02
C PHE A 128 0.41 -15.22 -0.71
N TYR A 129 -0.15 -15.73 0.38
CA TYR A 129 0.47 -15.70 1.71
C TYR A 129 0.49 -17.12 2.26
N SER A 130 1.62 -17.52 2.82
CA SER A 130 1.83 -18.83 3.44
C SER A 130 2.79 -18.66 4.61
N ASN A 131 2.70 -19.57 5.57
CA ASN A 131 3.60 -19.60 6.72
C ASN A 131 4.92 -20.26 6.32
N ILE A 132 6.03 -19.73 6.83
CA ILE A 132 7.38 -20.19 6.50
C ILE A 132 8.22 -20.41 7.76
N LEU A 133 9.18 -21.34 7.67
CA LEU A 133 10.26 -21.57 8.64
C LEU A 133 11.62 -21.40 7.97
#